data_AF-A0A534DXW4-F1
#
_entry.id   AF-A0A534DXW4-F1
#
_cell.length_a   1.000
_cell.length_b   1.000
_cell.length_c   1.000
_cell.angle_alpha   90.00
_cell.angle_beta   90.00
_cell.angle_gamma   90.00
#
_symmetry.space_group_name_H-M   'P 1'
#
loop_
_entity.id
_entity.type
_entity.pdbx_description
1 polymer ?
#
loop_
_entity_poly.entity_id
_entity_poly.type
_entity_poly.pdbx_seq_one_letter_code
_entity_poly.pdbx_strand_id
1 'polypeptide(L)'
;MKELDVMLERFAREALPWASPQERGALEELLSLPDPLLAGYLLGESTPPQPQLARLAGAIRTYVAMQRGSALFSRPQPAIPPTHAELSGEVTVYSAHGTAAL
;
A
#
# COMPACT_ATOMS: atom_id res chain seq x y z
N MET A 1 -4.68 -3.92 -15.78
CA MET A 1 -3.80 -5.12 -15.96
C MET A 1 -3.30 -5.49 -14.57
N LYS A 2 -3.58 -6.69 -14.05
CA LYS A 2 -3.45 -6.98 -12.61
C LYS A 2 -2.03 -6.82 -12.04
N GLU A 3 -0.99 -7.05 -12.84
CA GLU A 3 0.40 -6.88 -12.39
C GLU A 3 0.77 -5.40 -12.16
N LEU A 4 0.27 -4.50 -13.01
CA LEU A 4 0.46 -3.07 -12.88
C LEU A 4 -0.18 -2.54 -11.60
N ASP A 5 -1.44 -2.91 -11.36
CA ASP A 5 -2.18 -2.59 -10.13
C ASP A 5 -1.41 -3.03 -8.88
N VAL A 6 -0.85 -4.24 -8.88
CA VAL A 6 -0.11 -4.77 -7.72
C VAL A 6 1.21 -4.01 -7.48
N MET A 7 1.92 -3.61 -8.54
CA MET A 7 3.13 -2.78 -8.39
C MET A 7 2.80 -1.40 -7.84
N LEU A 8 1.77 -0.76 -8.38
CA LEU A 8 1.34 0.57 -7.97
C LEU A 8 0.79 0.58 -6.54
N GLU A 9 -0.04 -0.40 -6.17
CA GLU A 9 -0.60 -0.50 -4.80
C GLU A 9 0.52 -0.65 -3.76
N ARG A 10 1.54 -1.46 -4.05
CA ARG A 10 2.69 -1.64 -3.15
C ARG A 10 3.52 -0.37 -3.02
N PHE A 11 3.89 0.23 -4.14
CA PHE A 11 4.61 1.49 -4.14
C PHE A 11 3.82 2.59 -3.42
N ALA A 12 2.50 2.66 -3.65
CA ALA A 12 1.62 3.62 -2.99
C ALA A 12 1.52 3.38 -1.48
N ARG A 13 1.51 2.13 -1.03
CA ARG A 13 1.45 1.81 0.40
C ARG A 13 2.75 2.13 1.13
N GLU A 14 3.89 1.88 0.49
CA GLU A 14 5.18 1.91 1.18
C GLU A 14 6.00 3.18 0.91
N ALA A 15 5.97 3.73 -0.32
CA ALA A 15 6.76 4.89 -0.71
C ALA A 15 5.98 6.23 -0.62
N LEU A 16 4.68 6.22 -0.88
CA LEU A 16 3.82 7.41 -0.85
C LEU A 16 3.77 8.13 0.53
N PRO A 17 3.91 7.46 1.70
CA PRO A 17 4.06 8.12 3.00
C PRO A 17 5.33 8.96 3.12
N TRP A 18 6.40 8.57 2.43
CA TRP A 18 7.71 9.22 2.46
C TRP A 18 7.95 10.14 1.26
N ALA A 19 7.11 10.04 0.22
CA ALA A 19 7.22 10.83 -0.99
C ALA A 19 6.97 12.31 -0.71
N SER A 20 7.86 13.14 -1.26
CA SER A 20 7.74 14.60 -1.19
C SER A 20 6.52 15.09 -1.99
N PRO A 21 5.98 16.29 -1.71
CA PRO A 21 4.86 16.85 -2.46
C PRO A 21 5.11 16.93 -3.97
N GLN A 22 6.35 17.21 -4.37
CA GLN A 22 6.78 17.22 -5.77
C GLN A 22 6.76 15.82 -6.41
N GLU A 23 7.14 14.79 -5.66
CA GLU A 23 7.11 13.40 -6.13
C GLU A 23 5.69 12.88 -6.24
N ARG A 24 4.80 13.29 -5.33
CA ARG A 24 3.37 12.99 -5.40
C ARG A 24 2.73 13.60 -6.65
N GLY A 25 3.01 14.87 -6.95
CA GLY A 25 2.53 15.50 -8.17
C GLY A 25 3.03 14.79 -9.44
N ALA A 26 4.31 14.39 -9.46
CA ALA A 26 4.86 13.61 -10.57
C ALA A 26 4.21 12.21 -10.68
N LEU A 27 3.85 11.59 -9.56
CA LEU A 27 3.14 10.32 -9.53
C LEU A 27 1.70 10.46 -10.05
N GLU A 28 0.99 11.51 -9.65
CA GLU A 28 -0.35 11.81 -10.16
C GLU A 28 -0.33 12.04 -11.68
N GLU A 29 0.64 12.81 -12.17
CA GLU A 29 0.86 13.01 -13.61
C GLU A 29 1.15 11.68 -14.34
N LEU A 30 1.93 10.79 -13.71
CA LEU A 30 2.20 9.46 -14.25
C LEU A 30 0.93 8.60 -14.30
N LEU A 31 0.11 8.63 -13.24
CA LEU A 31 -1.14 7.87 -13.13
C LEU A 31 -2.27 8.42 -14.02
N SER A 32 -2.15 9.68 -14.46
CA SER A 32 -3.04 10.29 -15.45
C SER A 32 -2.83 9.74 -16.87
N LEU A 33 -1.71 9.03 -17.10
CA LEU A 33 -1.41 8.42 -18.40
C LEU A 33 -2.28 7.18 -18.67
N PRO A 34 -2.52 6.84 -19.96
CA PRO A 34 -3.20 5.61 -20.34
C PRO A 34 -2.49 4.36 -19.81
N ASP A 35 -3.23 3.38 -19.30
CA ASP A 35 -2.74 2.07 -18.85
C ASP A 35 -1.68 1.42 -19.77
N PRO A 36 -1.87 1.33 -21.11
CA PRO A 36 -0.87 0.71 -21.97
C PRO A 36 0.46 1.48 -22.02
N LEU A 37 0.43 2.82 -21.91
CA LEU A 37 1.65 3.62 -21.82
C LEU A 37 2.30 3.47 -20.44
N LEU A 38 1.48 3.52 -19.39
CA LEU A 38 1.92 3.36 -18.01
C LEU A 38 2.60 2.00 -17.80
N ALA A 39 2.00 0.93 -18.31
CA ALA A 39 2.58 -0.41 -18.32
C ALA A 39 3.93 -0.42 -19.05
N GLY A 40 4.01 0.15 -20.26
CA GLY A 40 5.27 0.21 -21.00
C GLY A 40 6.38 0.95 -20.24
N TYR A 41 6.05 2.03 -19.54
CA TYR A 41 7.02 2.79 -18.73
C TYR A 41 7.46 2.05 -17.46
N LEU A 42 6.54 1.40 -16.76
CA LEU A 42 6.83 0.70 -15.51
C LEU A 42 7.45 -0.69 -15.71
N LEU A 43 7.13 -1.36 -16.82
CA LEU A 43 7.77 -2.62 -17.22
C LEU A 43 9.12 -2.40 -17.92
N GLY A 44 9.45 -1.16 -18.28
CA GLY A 44 10.72 -0.81 -18.93
C GLY A 44 10.73 -1.06 -20.44
N GLU A 45 9.57 -1.26 -21.06
CA GLU A 45 9.40 -1.35 -22.51
C GLU A 45 9.53 0.03 -23.19
N SER A 46 9.33 1.12 -22.46
CA SER A 46 9.46 2.49 -22.95
C SER A 46 9.94 3.43 -21.85
N THR A 47 10.43 4.62 -22.24
CA THR A 47 10.85 5.67 -21.29
C THR A 47 9.99 6.91 -21.51
N PRO A 48 9.36 7.47 -20.47
CA PRO A 48 8.55 8.67 -20.63
C PRO A 48 9.43 9.86 -21.04
N PRO A 49 8.96 10.75 -21.93
CA PRO A 49 9.75 11.85 -22.47
C PRO A 49 10.05 12.92 -21.41
N GLN A 50 9.25 13.02 -20.35
CA GLN A 50 9.52 13.93 -19.25
C GLN A 50 10.62 13.35 -18.34
N PRO A 51 11.74 14.06 -18.11
CA PRO A 51 12.87 13.57 -17.32
C PRO A 51 12.53 13.35 -15.83
N GLN A 52 11.48 13.99 -15.33
CA GLN A 52 10.98 13.78 -13.97
C GLN A 52 10.22 12.44 -13.87
N LEU A 53 9.34 12.16 -14.84
CA LEU A 53 8.63 10.88 -14.93
C LEU A 53 9.60 9.71 -15.19
N ALA A 54 10.64 9.90 -16.00
CA ALA A 54 11.63 8.86 -16.26
C ALA A 54 12.40 8.46 -14.99
N ARG A 55 12.75 9.46 -14.17
CA ARG A 55 13.35 9.22 -12.85
C ARG A 55 12.39 8.49 -11.92
N LEU A 56 11.12 8.91 -11.86
CA LEU A 56 10.12 8.28 -11.01
C LEU A 56 9.83 6.82 -11.42
N ALA A 57 9.61 6.57 -12.71
CA ALA A 57 9.42 5.23 -13.25
C ALA A 57 10.64 4.33 -12.97
N GLY A 58 11.86 4.88 -13.10
CA GLY A 58 13.09 4.19 -12.71
C GLY A 58 13.17 3.86 -11.22
N ALA A 59 12.75 4.80 -10.35
CA ALA A 59 12.71 4.59 -8.91
C ALA A 59 11.70 3.51 -8.51
N ILE A 60 10.49 3.54 -9.07
CA ILE A 60 9.45 2.51 -8.86
C ILE A 60 9.98 1.13 -9.29
N ARG A 61 10.58 1.05 -10.48
CA ARG A 61 11.20 -0.20 -10.97
C ARG A 61 12.28 -0.74 -10.04
N THR A 62 13.18 0.13 -9.58
CA THR A 62 14.26 -0.24 -8.68
C THR A 62 13.70 -0.72 -7.34
N TYR A 63 12.69 -0.04 -6.81
CA TYR A 63 12.01 -0.39 -5.57
C TYR A 63 11.35 -1.78 -5.66
N VAL A 64 10.58 -2.03 -6.72
CA VAL A 64 9.94 -3.34 -6.97
C VAL A 64 10.99 -4.42 -7.20
N ALA A 65 12.08 -4.14 -7.91
CA ALA A 65 13.17 -5.10 -8.13
C ALA A 65 13.90 -5.46 -6.83
N MET A 66 14.20 -4.48 -5.98
CA MET A 66 14.81 -4.70 -4.67
C MET A 66 13.91 -5.54 -3.75
N GLN A 67 12.59 -5.34 -3.81
CA GLN A 67 11.62 -6.14 -3.06
C GLN A 67 11.39 -7.53 -3.65
N ARG A 68 11.48 -7.69 -4.97
CA ARG A 68 11.50 -9.01 -5.62
C ARG A 68 12.73 -9.82 -5.21
N GLY A 69 13.87 -9.16 -4.98
CA GLY A 69 15.05 -9.77 -4.34
C GLY A 69 14.80 -10.20 -2.89
N SER A 70 13.84 -9.57 -2.20
CA SER A 70 13.41 -9.93 -0.84
C SER A 70 12.33 -11.03 -0.82
N ALA A 71 11.97 -11.65 -1.94
CA ALA A 71 11.11 -12.84 -1.91
C ALA A 71 11.81 -14.08 -1.30
N LEU A 72 13.12 -14.01 -1.06
CA LEU A 72 13.85 -14.95 -0.20
C LEU A 72 13.74 -14.62 1.30
N PHE A 73 13.23 -13.44 1.67
CA PHE A 73 13.08 -13.01 3.05
C PHE A 73 11.69 -12.42 3.29
N SER A 74 10.80 -13.29 3.78
CA SER A 74 9.66 -13.01 4.66
C SER A 74 9.10 -11.58 4.69
N ARG A 75 7.85 -11.44 4.25
CA ARG A 75 7.03 -10.24 4.46
C ARG A 75 7.10 -9.76 5.92
N PRO A 76 7.40 -8.48 6.22
CA PRO A 76 6.75 -7.82 7.32
C PRO A 76 5.35 -7.45 6.82
N GLN A 77 4.36 -8.20 7.28
CA GLN A 77 2.96 -7.78 7.21
C GLN A 77 2.87 -6.43 7.94
N PRO A 78 2.40 -5.33 7.31
CA PRO A 78 2.12 -4.13 8.07
C PRO A 78 1.01 -4.52 9.05
N ALA A 79 1.34 -4.50 10.33
CA ALA A 79 0.37 -4.59 11.41
C ALA A 79 -0.55 -3.37 11.29
N ILE A 80 -1.62 -3.53 10.50
CA ILE A 80 -2.82 -2.73 10.67
C ILE A 80 -3.38 -3.23 12.01
N PRO A 81 -3.39 -2.45 13.11
CA PRO A 81 -4.21 -2.84 14.24
C PRO A 81 -5.66 -2.88 13.71
N PRO A 82 -6.45 -3.92 14.01
CA PRO A 82 -7.87 -3.86 13.72
C PRO A 82 -8.45 -2.77 14.62
N THR A 83 -8.55 -1.54 14.11
CA THR A 83 -9.46 -0.54 14.67
C THR A 83 -10.86 -0.90 14.18
N HIS A 84 -11.31 -2.09 14.58
CA HIS A 84 -12.73 -2.42 14.51
C HIS A 84 -13.33 -1.84 15.77
N ALA A 85 -14.07 -0.76 15.57
CA ALA A 85 -15.04 -0.28 16.51
C ALA A 85 -16.06 -1.40 16.77
N GLU A 86 -15.81 -2.27 17.75
CA GLU A 86 -16.84 -3.09 18.39
C GLU A 86 -17.28 -2.38 19.68
N LEU A 87 -18.05 -1.31 19.49
CA LEU A 87 -19.06 -0.87 20.45
C LEU A 87 -20.34 -1.66 20.16
N SER A 88 -20.54 -2.78 20.86
CA SER A 88 -21.81 -3.49 21.12
C SER A 88 -21.43 -4.92 21.47
N GLY A 89 -21.78 -5.53 22.59
CA GLY A 89 -22.82 -5.26 23.57
C GLY A 89 -22.96 -6.55 24.38
N GLU A 90 -23.48 -6.42 25.59
CA GLU A 90 -24.07 -7.52 26.34
C GLU A 90 -23.12 -8.60 26.91
N VAL A 91 -22.57 -8.33 28.10
CA VAL A 91 -22.32 -9.39 29.08
C VAL A 91 -23.52 -9.42 30.03
N THR A 92 -24.58 -10.10 29.59
CA THR A 92 -25.60 -10.64 30.50
C THR A 92 -25.05 -11.95 31.05
N VAL A 93 -24.57 -11.94 32.31
CA VAL A 93 -24.49 -13.17 33.10
C VAL A 93 -25.27 -12.94 34.39
N TYR A 94 -26.55 -13.28 34.33
CA TYR A 94 -27.37 -13.57 35.50
C TYR A 94 -26.93 -14.92 36.09
N SER A 95 -26.58 -14.94 37.37
CA SER A 95 -26.85 -16.01 38.35
C SER A 95 -26.30 -15.52 39.70
N ALA A 96 -27.10 -14.85 40.53
CA ALA A 96 -28.09 -15.42 41.45
C ALA A 96 -27.48 -16.36 42.50
N HIS A 97 -27.31 -15.85 43.72
CA HIS A 97 -27.37 -16.48 45.06
C HIS A 97 -26.75 -15.41 46.01
N GLY A 98 -27.49 -14.61 46.78
CA GLY A 98 -28.67 -14.92 47.57
C GLY A 98 -28.24 -15.47 48.92
N THR A 99 -27.92 -14.59 49.88
CA THR A 99 -28.37 -14.65 51.30
C THR A 99 -27.80 -13.48 52.10
N ALA A 100 -28.72 -12.73 52.70
CA ALA A 100 -28.51 -11.76 53.77
C ALA A 100 -28.21 -12.46 55.12
N ALA A 101 -28.03 -11.64 56.17
CA ALA A 101 -27.81 -11.94 57.60
C ALA A 101 -26.30 -12.00 57.97
N LEU A 102 -25.76 -11.27 58.94
CA LEU A 102 -26.27 -10.44 60.05
C LEU A 102 -25.17 -9.44 60.45
#